data_AF-A0A2J6IGV2-F1
#
_entry.id   AF-A0A2J6IGV2-F1
#
_cell.length_a   1.000
_cell.length_b   1.000
_cell.length_c   1.000
_cell.angle_alpha   90.00
_cell.angle_beta   90.00
_cell.angle_gamma   90.00
#
_symmetry.space_group_name_H-M   'P 1'
#
loop_
_entity.id
_entity.type
_entity.pdbx_description
1 polymer ?
#
loop_
_entity_poly.entity_id
_entity_poly.type
_entity_poly.pdbx_seq_one_letter_code
_entity_poly.pdbx_strand_id
1 'polypeptide(L)'
;MRTPLLLILTLIITIFYSCEGNRTKEANHNESDKELLTETKDASSDTSQNPDASVLNETELQNLESLSETWDLKTTIGEGMIWRKEKVDGSDNWTEIVVTNIFGFKHDMDTGEIVQIVPLRKELPIITLAVVKTTKRDDFEADIWYEVKLESIPEKYTEYRTIKSPPELRQEYPSEVIVVYPAVRNCSLLYDIQFEAKDLPENISNDIIKGALDFDGDNLPDAIICSFCCKTRKPTGNCDYICSETYIKLDNKWTMVDSSQPM
;
A
#
# COMPACT_ATOMS: atom_id res chain seq x y z
N MET A 1 -50.87 -2.25 -32.94
CA MET A 1 -50.38 -1.97 -31.57
C MET A 1 -50.44 -3.27 -30.80
N ARG A 2 -49.29 -3.84 -30.46
CA ARG A 2 -49.15 -5.10 -29.73
C ARG A 2 -48.16 -4.90 -28.59
N THR A 3 -48.61 -5.12 -27.37
CA THR A 3 -47.81 -5.30 -26.15
C THR A 3 -47.17 -6.70 -26.13
N PRO A 4 -46.01 -6.85 -25.48
CA PRO A 4 -45.83 -7.88 -24.44
C PRO A 4 -45.13 -7.26 -23.20
N LEU A 5 -45.64 -7.40 -21.97
CA LEU A 5 -45.71 -8.54 -21.03
C LEU A 5 -44.34 -9.02 -20.46
N LEU A 6 -44.16 -8.66 -19.18
CA LEU A 6 -43.39 -9.24 -18.05
C LEU A 6 -42.18 -10.18 -18.29
N LEU A 7 -41.11 -9.93 -17.53
CA LEU A 7 -40.56 -10.93 -16.61
C LEU A 7 -39.90 -10.25 -15.40
N ILE A 8 -40.48 -10.51 -14.23
CA ILE A 8 -40.02 -10.16 -12.89
C ILE A 8 -38.99 -11.21 -12.47
N LEU A 9 -37.81 -10.80 -12.02
CA LEU A 9 -36.93 -11.66 -11.23
C LEU A 9 -36.47 -10.88 -9.98
N THR A 10 -37.23 -11.04 -8.91
CA THR A 10 -36.84 -10.69 -7.54
C THR A 10 -35.81 -11.69 -7.04
N LEU A 11 -34.64 -11.20 -6.63
CA LEU A 11 -33.74 -11.95 -5.75
C LEU A 11 -33.71 -11.29 -4.38
N ILE A 12 -34.39 -11.93 -3.44
CA ILE A 12 -34.36 -11.64 -2.01
C ILE A 12 -33.19 -12.45 -1.44
N ILE A 13 -32.21 -11.80 -0.83
CA ILE A 13 -31.25 -12.47 0.06
C ILE A 13 -31.45 -11.88 1.45
N THR A 14 -32.20 -12.62 2.26
CA THR A 14 -32.23 -12.50 3.72
C THR A 14 -31.15 -13.41 4.29
N ILE A 15 -30.21 -12.85 5.06
CA ILE A 15 -29.52 -13.60 6.12
C ILE A 15 -29.72 -12.82 7.43
N PHE A 16 -30.59 -13.36 8.26
CA PHE A 16 -30.62 -13.12 9.70
C PHE A 16 -29.53 -13.98 10.33
N TYR A 17 -28.66 -13.39 11.16
CA TYR A 17 -28.30 -13.97 12.45
C TYR A 17 -27.99 -12.84 13.44
N SER A 18 -28.83 -12.78 14.47
CA SER A 18 -28.70 -11.98 15.68
C SER A 18 -27.81 -12.73 16.67
N CYS A 19 -26.95 -12.00 17.40
CA CYS A 19 -26.75 -12.29 18.82
C CYS A 19 -26.35 -11.01 19.56
N GLU A 20 -27.23 -10.63 20.49
CA GLU A 20 -27.09 -9.58 21.49
C GLU A 20 -25.90 -9.83 22.42
N GLY A 21 -25.29 -8.74 22.89
CA GLY A 21 -24.23 -8.78 23.89
C GLY A 21 -24.02 -7.43 24.59
N ASN A 22 -25.10 -6.87 25.14
CA ASN A 22 -25.06 -5.68 25.98
C ASN A 22 -24.38 -6.01 27.33
N ARG A 23 -23.24 -5.37 27.64
CA ARG A 23 -22.73 -5.22 29.01
C ARG A 23 -22.12 -3.84 29.22
N THR A 24 -22.92 -2.96 29.79
CA THR A 24 -22.48 -1.91 30.71
C THR A 24 -21.84 -2.53 31.96
N LYS A 25 -20.64 -2.05 32.36
CA LYS A 25 -20.20 -2.00 33.76
C LYS A 25 -19.20 -0.84 33.96
N GLU A 26 -19.71 0.19 34.63
CA GLU A 26 -19.13 0.90 35.77
C GLU A 26 -17.63 1.27 35.72
N ALA A 27 -17.40 2.55 35.46
CA ALA A 27 -16.26 3.28 36.00
C ALA A 27 -16.41 3.35 37.54
N ASN A 28 -15.39 2.89 38.26
CA ASN A 28 -15.18 3.27 39.64
C ASN A 28 -13.86 4.05 39.74
N HIS A 29 -14.04 5.28 40.20
CA HIS A 29 -13.05 6.13 40.84
C HIS A 29 -12.37 5.35 41.98
N ASN A 30 -11.05 5.41 42.05
CA ASN A 30 -10.39 5.57 43.35
C ASN A 30 -9.07 6.34 43.18
N GLU A 31 -9.17 7.57 43.63
CA GLU A 31 -8.12 8.47 44.07
C GLU A 31 -7.39 7.85 45.27
N SER A 32 -6.05 7.88 45.28
CA SER A 32 -5.28 8.25 46.47
C SER A 32 -3.81 8.33 46.13
N ASP A 33 -3.27 9.51 46.42
CA ASP A 33 -1.88 9.91 46.39
C ASP A 33 -0.94 8.97 47.13
N LYS A 34 0.31 8.93 46.65
CA LYS A 34 1.47 9.25 47.49
C LYS A 34 2.70 9.59 46.65
N GLU A 35 3.10 10.85 46.77
CA GLU A 35 4.48 11.31 46.63
C GLU A 35 5.45 10.38 47.36
N LEU A 36 6.55 10.01 46.70
CA LEU A 36 7.85 10.07 47.35
C LEU A 36 8.94 10.35 46.30
N LEU A 37 9.37 11.61 46.30
CA LEU A 37 10.62 12.07 45.71
C LEU A 37 11.80 11.25 46.25
N THR A 38 12.61 10.72 45.34
CA THR A 38 14.05 10.52 45.58
C THR A 38 14.81 10.82 44.30
N GLU A 39 15.35 12.03 44.23
CA GLU A 39 16.51 12.34 43.40
C GLU A 39 17.68 11.46 43.85
N THR A 40 18.37 10.82 42.91
CA THR A 40 19.77 11.20 42.62
C THR A 40 20.36 10.45 41.43
N LYS A 41 21.13 11.24 40.66
CA LYS A 41 22.33 10.92 39.88
C LYS A 41 22.17 10.39 38.45
N ASP A 42 22.33 11.37 37.57
CA ASP A 42 23.13 11.29 36.35
C ASP A 42 24.31 10.31 36.44
N ALA A 43 24.36 9.40 35.48
CA ALA A 43 25.58 8.84 34.94
C ALA A 43 25.34 8.49 33.48
N SER A 44 25.68 9.45 32.62
CA SER A 44 25.95 9.25 31.21
C SER A 44 27.10 8.24 31.03
N SER A 45 26.85 7.14 30.32
CA SER A 45 27.88 6.54 29.48
C SER A 45 27.26 5.99 28.21
N ASP A 46 27.65 6.60 27.10
CA ASP A 46 27.56 6.06 25.75
C ASP A 46 27.88 4.56 25.72
N THR A 47 26.98 3.78 25.14
CA THR A 47 27.39 2.61 24.38
C THR A 47 26.48 2.51 23.17
N SER A 48 26.94 3.12 22.08
CA SER A 48 26.57 2.79 20.72
C SER A 48 26.67 1.27 20.54
N GLN A 49 25.51 0.62 20.50
CA GLN A 49 25.36 -0.70 19.91
C GLN A 49 24.40 -0.53 18.74
N ASN A 50 25.01 -0.38 17.56
CA ASN A 50 24.41 -0.68 16.27
C ASN A 50 23.56 -1.96 16.42
N PRO A 51 22.25 -1.94 16.13
CA PRO A 51 21.53 -3.18 15.98
C PRO A 51 22.08 -3.89 14.74
N ASP A 52 22.50 -5.13 14.97
CA ASP A 52 22.97 -6.13 14.02
C ASP A 52 22.43 -5.93 12.60
N ALA A 53 23.35 -5.85 11.64
CA ALA A 53 23.09 -6.28 10.29
C ALA A 53 22.63 -7.74 10.38
N SER A 54 21.32 -7.93 10.33
CA SER A 54 20.68 -9.23 10.33
C SER A 54 21.29 -10.07 9.20
N VAL A 55 21.52 -11.34 9.51
CA VAL A 55 22.00 -12.35 8.56
C VAL A 55 20.94 -12.47 7.45
N LEU A 56 21.07 -11.67 6.41
CA LEU A 56 20.35 -11.86 5.16
C LEU A 56 20.79 -13.21 4.60
N ASN A 57 19.83 -14.03 4.19
CA ASN A 57 20.17 -15.29 3.53
C ASN A 57 20.81 -15.02 2.16
N GLU A 58 21.59 -15.96 1.64
CA GLU A 58 22.31 -15.80 0.36
C GLU A 58 21.36 -15.47 -0.81
N THR A 59 20.12 -15.98 -0.77
CA THR A 59 19.08 -15.70 -1.77
C THR A 59 18.64 -14.24 -1.75
N GLU A 60 18.52 -13.61 -0.59
CA GLU A 60 18.12 -12.22 -0.44
C GLU A 60 19.22 -11.26 -0.86
N LEU A 61 20.48 -11.58 -0.55
CA LEU A 61 21.62 -10.85 -1.07
C LEU A 61 21.66 -10.91 -2.60
N GLN A 62 21.46 -12.08 -3.19
CA GLN A 62 21.39 -12.24 -4.65
C GLN A 62 20.20 -11.47 -5.25
N ASN A 63 19.05 -11.46 -4.58
CA ASN A 63 17.88 -10.69 -5.03
C ASN A 63 18.13 -9.18 -4.95
N LEU A 64 18.78 -8.68 -3.89
CA LEU A 64 19.17 -7.28 -3.74
C LEU A 64 20.21 -6.85 -4.78
N GLU A 65 21.16 -7.71 -5.11
CA GLU A 65 22.14 -7.47 -6.18
C GLU A 65 21.52 -7.50 -7.58
N SER A 66 20.39 -8.18 -7.76
CA SER A 66 19.64 -8.22 -9.03
C SER A 66 18.72 -7.02 -9.26
N LEU A 67 18.60 -6.12 -8.29
CA LEU A 67 17.75 -4.94 -8.41
C LEU A 67 18.29 -3.99 -9.49
N SER A 68 17.38 -3.39 -10.24
CA SER A 68 17.75 -2.43 -11.26
C SER A 68 18.31 -1.16 -10.60
N GLU A 69 19.44 -0.67 -11.10
CA GLU A 69 19.99 0.63 -10.73
C GLU A 69 19.30 1.78 -11.49
N THR A 70 18.46 1.47 -12.48
CA THR A 70 17.81 2.44 -13.35
C THR A 70 16.31 2.18 -13.47
N TRP A 71 15.53 3.23 -13.69
CA TRP A 71 14.13 3.16 -14.10
C TRP A 71 13.96 3.77 -15.49
N ASP A 72 12.88 3.43 -16.18
CA ASP A 72 12.54 3.99 -17.48
C ASP A 72 11.01 4.13 -17.66
N LEU A 73 10.56 4.51 -18.85
CA LEU A 73 9.12 4.67 -19.15
C LEU A 73 8.36 3.33 -19.19
N LYS A 74 9.05 2.19 -19.13
CA LYS A 74 8.45 0.86 -19.05
C LYS A 74 8.36 0.37 -17.60
N THR A 75 9.03 1.05 -16.66
CA THR A 75 8.81 0.83 -15.24
C THR A 75 7.31 0.95 -14.94
N THR A 76 6.75 -0.14 -14.43
CA THR A 76 5.35 -0.24 -14.06
C THR A 76 5.21 0.03 -12.58
N ILE A 77 4.27 0.89 -12.25
CA ILE A 77 3.98 1.33 -10.91
C ILE A 77 2.49 1.07 -10.70
N GLY A 78 2.20 0.00 -9.97
CA GLY A 78 0.87 -0.41 -9.61
C GLY A 78 0.48 0.01 -8.19
N GLU A 79 -0.80 -0.11 -7.89
CA GLU A 79 -1.35 0.10 -6.55
C GLU A 79 -1.89 -1.23 -6.02
N GLY A 80 -1.74 -1.47 -4.72
CA GLY A 80 -2.25 -2.66 -4.05
C GLY A 80 -2.60 -2.40 -2.58
N MET A 81 -3.01 -3.47 -1.90
CA MET A 81 -3.37 -3.43 -0.49
C MET A 81 -2.74 -4.60 0.25
N ILE A 82 -2.18 -4.35 1.43
CA ILE A 82 -1.84 -5.43 2.35
C ILE A 82 -3.13 -6.06 2.86
N TRP A 83 -3.26 -7.37 2.71
CA TRP A 83 -4.37 -8.14 3.27
C TRP A 83 -3.85 -9.22 4.21
N ARG A 84 -4.51 -9.34 5.36
CA ARG A 84 -4.21 -10.35 6.38
C ARG A 84 -5.38 -11.32 6.53
N LYS A 85 -5.05 -12.59 6.63
CA LYS A 85 -6.03 -13.66 6.84
C LYS A 85 -5.84 -14.28 8.22
N GLU A 86 -6.92 -14.30 8.99
CA GLU A 86 -6.92 -14.90 10.32
C GLU A 86 -6.92 -16.43 10.27
N LYS A 87 -6.40 -17.05 11.33
CA LYS A 87 -6.60 -18.49 11.59
C LYS A 87 -8.03 -18.80 11.96
N VAL A 88 -8.62 -17.92 12.75
CA VAL A 88 -9.95 -17.98 13.34
C VAL A 88 -10.48 -16.56 13.34
N ASP A 89 -11.68 -16.38 12.81
CA ASP A 89 -12.29 -15.05 12.65
C ASP A 89 -12.36 -14.28 13.98
N GLY A 90 -11.90 -13.03 13.99
CA GLY A 90 -11.89 -12.13 15.14
C GLY A 90 -10.82 -12.41 16.20
N SER A 91 -9.76 -13.14 15.85
CA SER A 91 -8.66 -13.46 16.78
C SER A 91 -7.44 -12.54 16.63
N ASP A 92 -7.39 -11.72 15.57
CA ASP A 92 -6.23 -10.94 15.14
C ASP A 92 -4.94 -11.78 15.02
N ASN A 93 -5.09 -13.10 14.86
CA ASN A 93 -3.99 -14.05 14.70
C ASN A 93 -3.80 -14.36 13.22
N TRP A 94 -2.97 -13.54 12.56
CA TRP A 94 -2.75 -13.57 11.12
C TRP A 94 -1.91 -14.79 10.71
N THR A 95 -2.51 -15.68 9.92
CA THR A 95 -1.85 -16.87 9.37
C THR A 95 -1.16 -16.60 8.04
N GLU A 96 -1.70 -15.67 7.26
CA GLU A 96 -1.23 -15.34 5.93
C GLU A 96 -1.32 -13.83 5.77
N ILE A 97 -0.27 -13.25 5.16
CA ILE A 97 -0.22 -11.86 4.78
C ILE A 97 0.21 -11.80 3.33
N VAL A 98 -0.55 -11.11 2.51
CA VAL A 98 -0.32 -11.00 1.07
C VAL A 98 -0.54 -9.56 0.64
N VAL A 99 0.03 -9.21 -0.51
CA VAL A 99 -0.41 -8.04 -1.25
C VAL A 99 -1.52 -8.50 -2.19
N THR A 100 -2.68 -7.85 -2.11
CA THR A 100 -3.86 -8.16 -2.93
C THR A 100 -4.33 -6.93 -3.69
N ASN A 101 -5.31 -7.13 -4.60
CA ASN A 101 -5.93 -6.07 -5.39
C ASN A 101 -4.87 -5.22 -6.12
N ILE A 102 -3.90 -5.89 -6.73
CA ILE A 102 -2.82 -5.22 -7.46
C ILE A 102 -3.36 -4.78 -8.83
N PHE A 103 -3.38 -3.46 -9.05
CA PHE A 103 -3.82 -2.82 -10.28
C PHE A 103 -2.66 -2.01 -10.90
N GLY A 104 -2.75 -1.70 -12.20
CA GLY A 104 -1.81 -0.85 -12.93
C GLY A 104 -0.84 -1.61 -13.84
N PHE A 105 -0.88 -2.95 -13.82
CA PHE A 105 -0.01 -3.78 -14.65
C PHE A 105 -0.59 -3.98 -16.05
N LYS A 106 0.10 -3.43 -17.05
CA LYS A 106 -0.28 -3.51 -18.48
C LYS A 106 0.53 -4.51 -19.30
N HIS A 107 1.41 -5.26 -18.65
CA HIS A 107 2.24 -6.28 -19.27
C HIS A 107 2.23 -7.57 -18.43
N ASP A 108 2.53 -8.68 -19.10
CA ASP A 108 2.67 -9.99 -18.47
C ASP A 108 4.02 -10.07 -17.77
N MET A 109 4.06 -10.67 -16.59
CA MET A 109 5.28 -10.86 -15.80
C MET A 109 5.50 -12.35 -15.56
N ASP A 110 6.75 -12.77 -15.72
CA ASP A 110 7.14 -14.16 -15.58
C ASP A 110 7.11 -14.60 -14.10
N THR A 111 6.77 -15.86 -13.85
CA THR A 111 6.85 -16.43 -12.50
C THR A 111 8.29 -16.39 -11.98
N GLY A 112 8.47 -15.91 -10.76
CA GLY A 112 9.76 -15.76 -10.10
C GLY A 112 10.40 -14.38 -10.27
N GLU A 113 9.85 -13.52 -11.13
CA GLU A 113 10.31 -12.14 -11.23
C GLU A 113 10.08 -11.37 -9.92
N ILE A 114 10.96 -10.42 -9.64
CA ILE A 114 10.96 -9.69 -8.38
C ILE A 114 10.28 -8.33 -8.57
N VAL A 115 9.26 -8.08 -7.75
CA VAL A 115 8.63 -6.77 -7.61
C VAL A 115 9.00 -6.15 -6.26
N GLN A 116 8.98 -4.83 -6.20
CA GLN A 116 9.20 -4.08 -4.97
C GLN A 116 7.87 -3.59 -4.41
N ILE A 117 7.67 -3.78 -3.12
CA ILE A 117 6.47 -3.38 -2.38
C ILE A 117 6.85 -2.21 -1.49
N VAL A 118 6.24 -1.05 -1.78
CA VAL A 118 6.46 0.20 -1.08
C VAL A 118 5.17 0.55 -0.32
N PRO A 119 5.08 0.28 0.99
CA PRO A 119 3.91 0.64 1.77
C PRO A 119 3.74 2.15 1.85
N LEU A 120 2.50 2.65 1.76
CA LEU A 120 2.20 4.07 1.97
C LEU A 120 2.22 4.46 3.46
N ARG A 121 3.16 3.89 4.21
CA ARG A 121 3.32 4.03 5.65
C ARG A 121 4.78 3.86 6.04
N LYS A 122 5.36 4.88 6.66
CA LYS A 122 6.76 4.89 7.10
C LYS A 122 7.11 3.81 8.13
N GLU A 123 6.12 3.26 8.84
CA GLU A 123 6.35 2.21 9.84
C GLU A 123 6.60 0.83 9.23
N LEU A 124 6.27 0.66 7.95
CA LEU A 124 6.42 -0.61 7.25
C LEU A 124 7.64 -0.53 6.32
N PRO A 125 8.56 -1.51 6.37
CA PRO A 125 9.72 -1.50 5.51
C PRO A 125 9.33 -1.79 4.06
N ILE A 126 10.05 -1.22 3.11
CA ILE A 126 9.99 -1.62 1.71
C ILE A 126 10.55 -3.04 1.60
N ILE A 127 9.83 -3.92 0.90
CA ILE A 127 10.23 -5.32 0.72
C ILE A 127 10.19 -5.71 -0.75
N THR A 128 10.79 -6.84 -1.09
CA THR A 128 10.68 -7.44 -2.41
C THR A 128 9.94 -8.76 -2.31
N LEU A 129 9.09 -9.05 -3.28
CA LEU A 129 8.33 -10.31 -3.37
C LEU A 129 8.44 -10.89 -4.77
N ALA A 130 8.47 -12.21 -4.86
CA ALA A 130 8.40 -12.90 -6.14
C ALA A 130 6.97 -12.93 -6.72
N VAL A 131 6.87 -12.78 -8.04
CA VAL A 131 5.65 -13.02 -8.80
C VAL A 131 5.36 -14.52 -8.80
N VAL A 132 4.19 -14.91 -8.31
CA VAL A 132 3.72 -16.30 -8.34
C VAL A 132 2.95 -16.57 -9.63
N LYS A 133 2.10 -15.62 -10.03
CA LYS A 133 1.25 -15.77 -11.20
C LYS A 133 0.80 -14.41 -11.72
N THR A 134 0.78 -14.28 -13.04
CA THR A 134 0.17 -13.17 -13.74
C THR A 134 -1.00 -13.71 -14.56
N THR A 135 -2.16 -13.06 -14.52
CA THR A 135 -3.36 -13.48 -15.26
C THR A 135 -3.91 -12.29 -16.04
N LYS A 136 -3.98 -12.42 -17.37
CA LYS A 136 -4.63 -11.40 -18.20
C LYS A 136 -6.10 -11.29 -17.81
N ARG A 137 -6.56 -10.05 -17.64
CA ARG A 137 -7.96 -9.72 -17.41
C ARG A 137 -8.69 -9.54 -18.73
N ASP A 138 -9.87 -10.12 -18.81
CA ASP A 138 -10.74 -10.06 -20.00
C ASP A 138 -11.99 -9.19 -19.77
N ASP A 139 -12.11 -8.57 -18.61
CA ASP A 139 -13.26 -7.73 -18.23
C ASP A 139 -13.16 -6.27 -18.68
N PHE A 140 -12.06 -5.89 -19.37
CA PHE A 140 -11.85 -4.57 -19.96
C PHE A 140 -11.67 -4.68 -21.48
N GLU A 141 -12.64 -4.18 -22.25
CA GLU A 141 -12.61 -4.29 -23.72
C GLU A 141 -11.59 -3.34 -24.38
N ALA A 142 -11.25 -2.24 -23.70
CA ALA A 142 -10.47 -1.14 -24.28
C ALA A 142 -9.02 -1.07 -23.80
N ASP A 143 -8.61 -1.87 -22.81
CA ASP A 143 -7.29 -1.78 -22.22
C ASP A 143 -6.78 -3.16 -21.75
N ILE A 144 -5.47 -3.36 -21.77
CA ILE A 144 -4.85 -4.62 -21.36
C ILE A 144 -4.43 -4.51 -19.90
N TRP A 145 -5.06 -5.31 -19.05
CA TRP A 145 -4.75 -5.37 -17.62
C TRP A 145 -4.36 -6.78 -17.23
N TYR A 146 -3.45 -6.88 -16.27
CA TYR A 146 -3.05 -8.14 -15.66
C TYR A 146 -3.31 -8.09 -14.16
N GLU A 147 -3.91 -9.16 -13.65
CA GLU A 147 -3.94 -9.44 -12.23
C GLU A 147 -2.65 -10.13 -11.83
N VAL A 148 -1.94 -9.53 -10.88
CA VAL A 148 -0.65 -10.03 -10.39
C VAL A 148 -0.86 -10.65 -9.01
N LYS A 149 -0.43 -11.90 -8.87
CA LYS A 149 -0.36 -12.60 -7.60
C LYS A 149 1.10 -12.74 -7.18
N LEU A 150 1.40 -12.24 -5.99
CA LEU A 150 2.72 -12.33 -5.38
C LEU A 150 2.76 -13.44 -4.33
N GLU A 151 3.98 -13.81 -3.93
CA GLU A 151 4.16 -14.66 -2.76
C GLU A 151 3.68 -13.97 -1.48
N SER A 152 3.43 -14.77 -0.43
CA SER A 152 3.07 -14.25 0.87
C SER A 152 4.24 -13.49 1.49
N ILE A 153 3.94 -12.43 2.24
CA ILE A 153 4.94 -11.68 2.98
C ILE A 153 5.62 -12.61 3.99
N PRO A 154 6.95 -12.80 3.90
CA PRO A 154 7.68 -13.70 4.78
C PRO A 154 7.51 -13.38 6.28
N GLU A 155 7.53 -14.40 7.13
CA GLU A 155 7.35 -14.26 8.58
C GLU A 155 8.36 -13.33 9.26
N LYS A 156 9.55 -13.19 8.68
CA LYS A 156 10.60 -12.29 9.19
C LYS A 156 10.18 -10.81 9.20
N TYR A 157 9.22 -10.40 8.37
CA TYR A 157 8.69 -9.04 8.32
C TYR A 157 7.58 -8.86 9.38
N THR A 158 7.99 -8.85 10.64
CA THR A 158 7.08 -8.85 11.80
C THR A 158 6.22 -7.58 11.91
N GLU A 159 6.69 -6.47 11.35
CA GLU A 159 6.00 -5.17 11.28
C GLU A 159 4.70 -5.29 10.51
N TYR A 160 4.70 -6.04 9.41
CA TYR A 160 3.49 -6.30 8.61
C TYR A 160 2.45 -7.13 9.37
N ARG A 161 2.83 -7.87 10.41
CA ARG A 161 1.91 -8.64 11.27
C ARG A 161 1.34 -7.79 12.39
N THR A 162 2.14 -6.90 12.96
CA THR A 162 1.82 -6.19 14.20
C THR A 162 1.27 -4.79 13.98
N ILE A 163 1.48 -4.20 12.79
CA ILE A 163 0.99 -2.85 12.51
C ILE A 163 -0.53 -2.77 12.65
N LYS A 164 -1.03 -1.74 13.32
CA LYS A 164 -2.47 -1.49 13.45
C LYS A 164 -2.99 -0.76 12.23
N SER A 165 -4.19 -1.12 11.78
CA SER A 165 -4.83 -0.40 10.68
C SER A 165 -5.26 1.01 11.14
N PRO A 166 -5.16 2.03 10.28
CA PRO A 166 -5.77 3.34 10.53
C PRO A 166 -7.27 3.22 10.88
N PRO A 167 -7.86 4.17 11.62
CA PRO A 167 -9.27 4.10 12.03
C PRO A 167 -10.27 3.90 10.89
N GLU A 168 -9.93 4.38 9.69
CA GLU A 168 -10.77 4.33 8.49
C GLU A 168 -10.70 2.97 7.79
N LEU A 169 -9.71 2.14 8.12
CA LEU A 169 -9.49 0.83 7.51
C LEU A 169 -9.82 -0.31 8.49
N ARG A 170 -10.27 -1.43 7.93
CA ARG A 170 -10.47 -2.66 8.71
C ARG A 170 -9.13 -3.25 9.11
N GLN A 171 -9.07 -3.96 10.24
CA GLN A 171 -7.80 -4.48 10.79
C GLN A 171 -7.06 -5.45 9.85
N GLU A 172 -7.79 -6.13 8.98
CA GLU A 172 -7.25 -7.02 7.96
C GLU A 172 -6.59 -6.28 6.77
N TYR A 173 -6.79 -4.96 6.63
CA TYR A 173 -6.26 -4.11 5.54
C TYR A 173 -5.43 -2.95 6.11
N PRO A 174 -4.23 -3.21 6.63
CA PRO A 174 -3.48 -2.22 7.43
C PRO A 174 -2.80 -1.11 6.65
N SER A 175 -2.61 -1.29 5.34
CA SER A 175 -1.88 -0.35 4.51
C SER A 175 -2.15 -0.60 3.03
N GLU A 176 -2.35 0.49 2.31
CA GLU A 176 -2.13 0.50 0.86
C GLU A 176 -0.63 0.40 0.57
N VAL A 177 -0.30 -0.08 -0.63
CA VAL A 177 1.07 -0.19 -1.12
C VAL A 177 1.16 0.27 -2.57
N ILE A 178 2.32 0.78 -2.95
CA ILE A 178 2.76 0.91 -4.33
C ILE A 178 3.58 -0.33 -4.68
N VAL A 179 3.36 -0.88 -5.87
CA VAL A 179 4.09 -2.03 -6.40
C VAL A 179 4.93 -1.56 -7.58
N VAL A 180 6.26 -1.66 -7.49
CA VAL A 180 7.19 -1.20 -8.53
C VAL A 180 7.83 -2.40 -9.22
N TYR A 181 7.80 -2.40 -10.55
CA TYR A 181 8.47 -3.39 -11.39
C TYR A 181 9.14 -2.75 -12.62
N PRO A 182 10.39 -3.09 -12.95
CA PRO A 182 11.30 -3.90 -12.14
C PRO A 182 11.61 -3.21 -10.82
N ALA A 183 11.99 -3.99 -9.80
CA ALA A 183 12.36 -3.46 -8.50
C ALA A 183 13.61 -2.56 -8.60
N VAL A 184 13.56 -1.39 -7.95
CA VAL A 184 14.61 -0.35 -8.06
C VAL A 184 15.41 -0.28 -6.75
N ARG A 185 16.74 -0.31 -6.86
CA ARG A 185 17.65 -0.49 -5.72
C ARG A 185 17.51 0.60 -4.64
N ASN A 186 17.48 1.87 -5.05
CA ASN A 186 17.45 3.01 -4.12
C ASN A 186 16.03 3.57 -3.91
N CYS A 187 15.00 2.81 -4.27
CA CYS A 187 13.62 3.27 -4.11
C CYS A 187 13.31 3.58 -2.64
N SER A 188 12.85 4.79 -2.38
CA SER A 188 12.34 5.22 -1.09
C SER A 188 11.00 5.92 -1.24
N LEU A 189 10.18 5.88 -0.19
CA LEU A 189 8.93 6.64 -0.12
C LEU A 189 9.20 8.03 0.46
N LEU A 190 8.87 9.06 -0.30
CA LEU A 190 8.86 10.44 0.17
C LEU A 190 7.56 10.73 0.94
N TYR A 191 7.58 10.44 2.24
CA TYR A 191 6.42 10.54 3.11
C TYR A 191 6.32 11.92 3.79
N ASP A 192 5.12 12.50 3.87
CA ASP A 192 4.83 13.81 4.49
C ASP A 192 5.66 15.01 3.95
N ILE A 193 6.13 14.93 2.69
CA ILE A 193 6.87 16.02 2.04
C ILE A 193 5.91 16.91 1.25
N GLN A 194 6.08 18.23 1.36
CA GLN A 194 5.43 19.21 0.49
C GLN A 194 6.40 19.63 -0.61
N PHE A 195 6.07 19.28 -1.84
CA PHE A 195 6.90 19.57 -3.02
C PHE A 195 6.60 20.97 -3.58
N GLU A 196 7.61 21.61 -4.16
CA GLU A 196 7.40 22.82 -4.93
C GLU A 196 6.77 22.48 -6.29
N ALA A 197 6.04 23.42 -6.89
CA ALA A 197 5.38 23.20 -8.18
C ALA A 197 6.35 22.80 -9.31
N LYS A 198 7.63 23.16 -9.22
CA LYS A 198 8.67 22.80 -10.21
C LYS A 198 9.06 21.32 -10.12
N ASP A 199 8.83 20.69 -8.97
CA ASP A 199 9.18 19.29 -8.69
C ASP A 199 8.03 18.35 -9.04
N LEU A 200 6.89 18.88 -9.51
CA LEU A 200 5.67 18.13 -9.80
C LEU A 200 5.34 18.17 -11.31
N PRO A 201 4.59 17.17 -11.84
CA PRO A 201 3.99 17.26 -13.15
C PRO A 201 3.03 18.46 -13.27
N GLU A 202 2.83 18.95 -14.49
CA GLU A 202 1.87 20.03 -14.73
C GLU A 202 0.47 19.64 -14.24
N ASN A 203 -0.19 20.57 -13.54
CA ASN A 203 -1.55 20.40 -12.99
C ASN A 203 -1.68 19.34 -11.87
N ILE A 204 -0.57 18.94 -11.25
CA ILE A 204 -0.56 18.14 -10.03
C ILE A 204 -0.24 19.02 -8.83
N SER A 205 -1.01 18.83 -7.76
CA SER A 205 -0.86 19.52 -6.48
C SER A 205 -0.62 18.51 -5.36
N ASN A 206 0.04 18.94 -4.29
CA ASN A 206 0.41 18.06 -3.17
C ASN A 206 -0.78 17.33 -2.52
N ASP A 207 -1.97 17.92 -2.56
CA ASP A 207 -3.17 17.39 -1.91
C ASP A 207 -3.80 16.17 -2.62
N ILE A 208 -3.44 15.93 -3.88
CA ILE A 208 -3.88 14.75 -4.65
C ILE A 208 -2.80 13.68 -4.80
N ILE A 209 -1.60 13.93 -4.28
CA ILE A 209 -0.50 12.95 -4.29
C ILE A 209 -0.81 11.90 -3.22
N LYS A 210 -0.95 10.66 -3.67
CA LYS A 210 -1.12 9.49 -2.81
C LYS A 210 0.23 8.90 -2.40
N GLY A 211 1.21 8.93 -3.30
CA GLY A 211 2.58 8.55 -2.99
C GLY A 211 3.58 9.17 -3.96
N ALA A 212 4.79 9.39 -3.45
CA ALA A 212 5.91 9.93 -4.19
C ALA A 212 7.13 9.06 -3.90
N LEU A 213 7.82 8.63 -4.96
CA LEU A 213 8.99 7.74 -4.87
C LEU A 213 10.23 8.49 -5.32
N ASP A 214 11.31 8.30 -4.60
CA ASP A 214 12.67 8.72 -4.95
C ASP A 214 13.46 7.47 -5.33
N PHE A 215 13.99 7.44 -6.55
CA PHE A 215 14.71 6.30 -7.12
C PHE A 215 16.22 6.50 -7.17
N ASP A 216 16.74 7.72 -7.05
CA ASP A 216 18.18 8.01 -7.09
C ASP A 216 18.79 8.54 -5.78
N GLY A 217 17.96 8.81 -4.78
CA GLY A 217 18.35 9.26 -3.44
C GLY A 217 18.55 10.77 -3.32
N ASP A 218 18.11 11.58 -4.29
CA ASP A 218 18.22 13.04 -4.24
C ASP A 218 17.15 13.72 -3.36
N ASN A 219 16.22 12.95 -2.79
CA ASN A 219 15.05 13.38 -2.00
C ASN A 219 14.03 14.20 -2.79
N LEU A 220 14.02 14.10 -4.12
CA LEU A 220 12.98 14.61 -5.00
C LEU A 220 12.22 13.45 -5.63
N PRO A 221 10.96 13.68 -6.06
CA PRO A 221 10.18 12.61 -6.64
C PRO A 221 10.67 12.28 -8.07
N ASP A 222 10.92 11.00 -8.30
CA ASP A 222 11.12 10.37 -9.61
C ASP A 222 9.86 9.68 -10.13
N ALA A 223 8.95 9.31 -9.22
CA ALA A 223 7.62 8.87 -9.59
C ALA A 223 6.56 9.45 -8.65
N ILE A 224 5.38 9.74 -9.21
CA ILE A 224 4.24 10.27 -8.47
C ILE A 224 2.99 9.47 -8.82
N ILE A 225 2.30 9.02 -7.79
CA ILE A 225 1.02 8.32 -7.86
C ILE A 225 -0.04 9.27 -7.30
N CYS A 226 -1.02 9.62 -8.12
CA CYS A 226 -2.08 10.55 -7.79
C CYS A 226 -3.42 9.82 -7.64
N SER A 227 -4.23 10.28 -6.70
CA SER A 227 -5.63 9.86 -6.56
C SER A 227 -6.52 11.07 -6.30
N PHE A 228 -7.57 11.23 -7.09
CA PHE A 228 -8.43 12.41 -7.02
C PHE A 228 -9.86 12.14 -7.50
N CYS A 229 -10.80 13.00 -7.09
CA CYS A 229 -12.16 12.97 -7.62
C CYS A 229 -12.14 13.27 -9.13
N CYS A 230 -12.63 12.36 -9.98
CA CYS A 230 -12.54 12.47 -11.44
C CYS A 230 -13.03 13.81 -12.02
N LYS A 231 -14.14 14.34 -11.50
CA LYS A 231 -14.78 15.56 -12.03
C LYS A 231 -14.05 16.86 -11.64
N THR A 232 -13.39 16.87 -10.49
CA THR A 232 -12.91 18.11 -9.86
C THR A 232 -11.40 18.14 -9.66
N ARG A 233 -10.71 17.00 -9.81
CA ARG A 233 -9.29 16.83 -9.47
C ARG A 233 -8.95 17.31 -8.06
N LYS A 234 -9.91 17.15 -7.14
CA LYS A 234 -9.74 17.42 -5.70
C LYS A 234 -9.34 16.15 -4.96
N PRO A 235 -8.79 16.26 -3.74
CA PRO A 235 -8.45 15.12 -2.90
C PRO A 235 -9.64 14.16 -2.74
N THR A 236 -9.34 12.88 -2.62
CA THR A 236 -10.35 11.83 -2.41
C THR A 236 -11.10 12.02 -1.09
N GLY A 237 -12.39 11.65 -1.07
CA GLY A 237 -13.20 11.67 0.15
C GLY A 237 -14.70 11.64 -0.16
N ASN A 238 -15.21 12.74 -0.72
CA ASN A 238 -16.59 12.85 -1.20
C ASN A 238 -16.61 12.96 -2.72
N CYS A 239 -16.30 11.85 -3.38
CA CYS A 239 -16.31 11.75 -4.85
C CYS A 239 -17.38 10.74 -5.28
N ASP A 240 -18.09 11.02 -6.38
CA ASP A 240 -18.88 9.98 -7.07
C ASP A 240 -17.96 8.88 -7.62
N TYR A 241 -16.78 9.29 -8.09
CA TYR A 241 -15.81 8.47 -8.81
C TYR A 241 -14.39 8.95 -8.50
N ILE A 242 -13.48 7.99 -8.32
CA ILE A 242 -12.05 8.23 -8.10
C ILE A 242 -11.31 7.90 -9.39
N CYS A 243 -10.39 8.78 -9.76
CA CYS A 243 -9.47 8.60 -10.87
C CYS A 243 -8.05 8.55 -10.30
N SER A 244 -7.17 7.82 -10.99
CA SER A 244 -5.75 7.79 -10.67
C SER A 244 -4.90 8.10 -11.89
N GLU A 245 -3.74 8.68 -11.65
CA GLU A 245 -2.71 8.94 -12.67
C GLU A 245 -1.36 8.64 -12.06
N THR A 246 -0.47 8.03 -12.84
CA THR A 246 0.89 7.71 -12.43
C THR A 246 1.88 8.35 -13.40
N TYR A 247 2.86 9.05 -12.84
CA TYR A 247 3.87 9.79 -13.56
C TYR A 247 5.27 9.29 -13.22
N ILE A 248 6.15 9.24 -14.21
CA ILE A 248 7.58 8.97 -14.05
C ILE A 248 8.37 10.16 -14.60
N LYS A 249 9.42 10.55 -13.88
CA LYS A 249 10.39 11.58 -14.27
C LYS A 249 11.60 10.91 -14.88
N LEU A 250 11.98 11.33 -16.09
CA LEU A 250 13.24 10.95 -16.74
C LEU A 250 13.83 12.19 -17.40
N ASP A 251 15.14 12.38 -17.26
CA ASP A 251 15.84 13.54 -17.82
C ASP A 251 15.15 14.88 -17.47
N ASN A 252 14.69 15.01 -16.21
CA ASN A 252 13.91 16.15 -15.69
C ASN A 252 12.58 16.42 -16.39
N LYS A 253 12.00 15.41 -17.06
CA LYS A 253 10.71 15.50 -17.72
C LYS A 253 9.72 14.48 -17.16
N TRP A 254 8.56 14.98 -16.74
CA TRP A 254 7.43 14.16 -16.33
C TRP A 254 6.72 13.55 -17.53
N THR A 255 6.44 12.26 -17.45
CA THR A 255 5.63 11.51 -18.42
C THR A 255 4.57 10.71 -17.66
N MET A 256 3.31 10.87 -18.06
CA MET A 256 2.23 10.02 -17.54
C MET A 256 2.36 8.63 -18.16
N VAL A 257 2.53 7.61 -17.31
CA VAL A 257 2.71 6.21 -17.72
C VAL A 257 1.46 5.37 -17.49
N ASP A 258 0.59 5.80 -16.57
CA ASP A 258 -0.71 5.17 -16.35
C ASP A 258 -1.80 6.18 -15.98
N SER A 259 -3.04 5.83 -16.29
CA SER A 259 -4.23 6.58 -15.93
C SER A 259 -5.42 5.63 -15.81
N SER A 260 -6.21 5.77 -14.75
CA SER A 260 -7.44 5.02 -14.56
C SER A 260 -8.63 5.95 -14.31
N GLN A 261 -9.77 5.62 -14.93
CA GLN A 261 -11.04 6.32 -14.73
C GLN A 261 -12.20 5.31 -14.79
N PRO A 262 -13.26 5.48 -13.99
CA PRO A 262 -14.46 4.65 -14.11
C PRO A 262 -15.12 4.85 -15.47
N MET A 263 -15.60 3.76 -16.07
CA MET A 263 -16.36 3.76 -17.33
C MET A 263 -17.80 4.27 -17.17
#